data_AF-A0A351XMI8-F1
#
_entry.id   AF-A0A351XMI8-F1
#
_cell.length_a   1.000
_cell.length_b   1.000
_cell.length_c   1.000
_cell.angle_alpha   90.00
_cell.angle_beta   90.00
_cell.angle_gamma   90.00
#
_symmetry.space_group_name_H-M   'P 1'
#
loop_
_entity.id
_entity.type
_entity.pdbx_description
1 polymer ?
#
loop_
_entity_poly.entity_id
_entity_poly.type
_entity_poly.pdbx_seq_one_letter_code
_entity_poly.pdbx_strand_id
1 'polypeptide(L)'
;MIITEKLLKPLKEASYLNVDNTDRYRPILRLFYLNYEKLKYWMYLEEIYEELTEDDYFMEYTIEQCQQDLAALVSWGNLNTIQDTGKVTTLEEFKNKKFRYQLSAYAVEIERMVIRLENLFVESNVLEPSLLGRIRYNIIQLDNILKEPEEKIYSWWRDLNSDFIRLNQNYQDYMRTLNSVKAEEMMKTREFLAFKDNLIEYLRSFVKSLQQNVDIIGYYIKKSTDENISNILNIILSYEMSNPNMDAEPDEKLIKECLIGKWDSIEEWFVGKNGKEAEAGKVFDITNDIIRKITRYATRISEMSNAGANRREEYYKVAQMFNKCSTINEAHRLSASVFGVCSTLHLKGAIERETESINSGVYEE
;
A
#
# COMPACT_ATOMS: atom_id res chain seq x y z
N MET A 1 5.74 -7.59 30.82
CA MET A 1 6.88 -7.91 29.94
C MET A 1 8.02 -8.42 30.81
N ILE A 2 8.45 -9.65 30.60
CA ILE A 2 9.63 -10.22 31.29
C ILE A 2 10.83 -10.02 30.36
N ILE A 3 11.89 -9.38 30.84
CA ILE A 3 13.11 -9.16 30.05
C ILE A 3 13.88 -10.49 29.99
N THR A 4 14.02 -11.05 28.80
CA THR A 4 14.79 -12.27 28.54
C THR A 4 16.21 -11.94 28.09
N GLU A 5 17.17 -12.87 28.27
CA GLU A 5 18.54 -12.67 27.78
C GLU A 5 18.61 -12.42 26.27
N LYS A 6 17.65 -13.00 25.50
CA LYS A 6 17.51 -12.74 24.06
C LYS A 6 17.25 -11.26 23.75
N LEU A 7 16.50 -10.54 24.61
CA LEU A 7 16.22 -9.11 24.43
C LEU A 7 17.41 -8.20 24.78
N LEU A 8 18.39 -8.71 25.53
CA LEU A 8 19.60 -7.96 25.92
C LEU A 8 20.75 -8.13 24.92
N LYS A 9 20.69 -9.14 24.06
CA LYS A 9 21.73 -9.40 23.06
C LYS A 9 21.62 -8.40 21.91
N PRO A 10 22.71 -7.72 21.51
CA PRO A 10 22.68 -6.83 20.36
C PRO A 10 22.44 -7.62 19.07
N LEU A 11 21.57 -7.10 18.21
CA LEU A 11 21.30 -7.63 16.88
C LEU A 11 22.42 -7.20 15.93
N LYS A 12 23.53 -7.96 15.93
CA LYS A 12 24.74 -7.64 15.16
C LYS A 12 24.48 -7.61 13.66
N GLU A 13 23.51 -8.41 13.20
CA GLU A 13 23.07 -8.53 11.83
C GLU A 13 22.55 -7.18 11.30
N ALA A 14 21.98 -6.32 12.15
CA ALA A 14 21.54 -4.98 11.76
C ALA A 14 22.66 -3.91 11.71
N SER A 15 23.91 -4.26 12.05
CA SER A 15 25.01 -3.27 12.14
C SER A 15 25.28 -2.56 10.82
N TYR A 16 25.11 -3.25 9.68
CA TYR A 16 25.38 -2.70 8.35
C TYR A 16 24.52 -1.47 7.99
N LEU A 17 23.41 -1.25 8.71
CA LEU A 17 22.49 -0.14 8.48
C LEU A 17 22.98 1.20 9.06
N ASN A 18 23.99 1.20 9.94
CA ASN A 18 24.39 2.38 10.70
C ASN A 18 25.91 2.48 10.90
N VAL A 19 26.68 2.19 9.85
CA VAL A 19 28.15 2.29 9.83
C VAL A 19 28.60 3.20 8.69
N ASP A 20 29.84 3.68 8.71
CA ASP A 20 30.32 4.66 7.73
C ASP A 20 30.22 4.15 6.27
N ASN A 21 30.47 2.85 6.04
CA ASN A 21 30.39 2.22 4.71
C ASN A 21 29.01 1.61 4.40
N THR A 22 27.93 2.09 5.06
CA THR A 22 26.56 1.59 4.83
C THR A 22 26.13 1.70 3.35
N ASP A 23 26.65 2.69 2.64
CA ASP A 23 26.47 2.90 1.21
C ASP A 23 27.03 1.78 0.33
N ARG A 24 27.96 0.96 0.84
CA ARG A 24 28.49 -0.24 0.16
C ARG A 24 27.79 -1.51 0.62
N TYR A 25 27.54 -1.65 1.93
CA TYR A 25 26.92 -2.85 2.49
C TYR A 25 25.47 -3.03 2.05
N ARG A 26 24.69 -1.94 1.98
CA ARG A 26 23.27 -2.02 1.59
C ARG A 26 23.10 -2.50 0.15
N PRO A 27 23.82 -1.97 -0.86
CA PRO A 27 23.77 -2.52 -2.21
C PRO A 27 24.20 -3.98 -2.32
N ILE A 28 25.25 -4.41 -1.61
CA ILE A 28 25.66 -5.82 -1.58
C ILE A 28 24.51 -6.71 -1.08
N LEU A 29 23.92 -6.40 0.09
CA LEU A 29 22.82 -7.20 0.64
C LEU A 29 21.55 -7.12 -0.21
N ARG A 30 21.25 -5.96 -0.83
CA ARG A 30 20.16 -5.81 -1.79
C ARG A 30 20.36 -6.69 -3.02
N LEU A 31 21.57 -6.76 -3.57
CA LEU A 31 21.90 -7.64 -4.69
C LEU A 31 21.65 -9.11 -4.33
N PHE A 32 22.10 -9.53 -3.16
CA PHE A 32 21.80 -10.88 -2.68
C PHE A 32 20.30 -11.12 -2.52
N TYR A 33 19.56 -10.16 -1.97
CA TYR A 33 18.12 -10.32 -1.75
C TYR A 33 17.34 -10.41 -3.07
N LEU A 34 17.67 -9.57 -4.06
CA LEU A 34 17.06 -9.63 -5.39
C LEU A 34 17.30 -10.96 -6.10
N ASN A 35 18.48 -11.58 -5.90
CA ASN A 35 18.77 -12.91 -6.43
C ASN A 35 18.12 -14.02 -5.61
N TYR A 36 18.02 -13.86 -4.29
CA TYR A 36 17.27 -14.75 -3.41
C TYR A 36 15.80 -14.84 -3.86
N GLU A 37 15.15 -13.72 -4.22
CA GLU A 37 13.79 -13.71 -4.79
C GLU A 37 13.70 -14.41 -6.15
N LYS A 38 14.80 -14.46 -6.92
CA LYS A 38 14.93 -15.23 -8.16
C LYS A 38 15.32 -16.70 -7.93
N LEU A 39 15.30 -17.17 -6.68
CA LEU A 39 15.70 -18.52 -6.25
C LEU A 39 17.19 -18.84 -6.53
N LYS A 40 18.03 -17.81 -6.69
CA LYS A 40 19.48 -17.91 -6.83
C LYS A 40 20.15 -17.55 -5.50
N TYR A 41 20.55 -18.58 -4.76
CA TYR A 41 20.98 -18.40 -3.37
C TYR A 41 22.47 -18.17 -3.16
N TRP A 42 23.32 -18.59 -4.11
CA TRP A 42 24.77 -18.56 -3.96
C TRP A 42 25.40 -17.67 -5.01
N MET A 43 26.39 -16.86 -4.61
CA MET A 43 27.19 -16.02 -5.50
C MET A 43 28.67 -16.10 -5.16
N TYR A 44 29.52 -15.88 -6.16
CA TYR A 44 30.95 -15.66 -5.99
C TYR A 44 31.30 -14.18 -5.82
N LEU A 45 32.49 -13.92 -5.29
CA LEU A 45 33.06 -12.57 -5.16
C LEU A 45 33.06 -11.83 -6.51
N GLU A 46 33.46 -12.52 -7.58
CA GLU A 46 33.60 -11.94 -8.91
C GLU A 46 32.24 -11.51 -9.47
N GLU A 47 31.19 -12.33 -9.30
CA GLU A 47 29.82 -12.01 -9.74
C GLU A 47 29.26 -10.80 -9.00
N ILE A 48 29.52 -10.70 -7.70
CA ILE A 48 29.06 -9.58 -6.86
C ILE A 48 29.76 -8.29 -7.28
N TYR A 49 31.08 -8.37 -7.51
CA TYR A 49 31.87 -7.22 -7.93
C TYR A 49 31.43 -6.72 -9.31
N GLU A 50 31.30 -7.61 -10.29
CA GLU A 50 30.86 -7.28 -11.65
C GLU A 50 29.49 -6.56 -11.63
N GLU A 51 28.49 -7.12 -10.96
CA GLU A 51 27.13 -6.54 -10.87
C GLU A 51 27.13 -5.16 -10.16
N LEU A 52 27.93 -4.97 -9.11
CA LEU A 52 28.01 -3.67 -8.44
C LEU A 52 28.64 -2.60 -9.33
N THR A 53 29.69 -2.95 -10.07
CA THR A 53 30.42 -2.01 -10.94
C THR A 53 29.68 -1.61 -12.21
N GLU A 54 28.51 -2.22 -12.49
CA GLU A 54 27.62 -1.73 -13.56
C GLU A 54 27.00 -0.37 -13.22
N ASP A 55 26.90 0.00 -11.94
CA ASP A 55 26.41 1.30 -11.50
C ASP A 55 27.57 2.31 -11.40
N ASP A 56 27.36 3.50 -11.96
CA ASP A 56 28.32 4.61 -11.96
C ASP A 56 28.82 4.98 -10.54
N TYR A 57 28.00 4.74 -9.51
CA TYR A 57 28.37 4.95 -8.11
C TYR A 57 29.59 4.12 -7.68
N PHE A 58 29.78 2.92 -8.25
CA PHE A 58 30.84 1.99 -7.89
C PHE A 58 32.05 2.02 -8.84
N MET A 59 32.21 3.05 -9.68
CA MET A 59 33.33 3.15 -10.63
C MET A 59 34.72 3.08 -9.96
N GLU A 60 34.87 3.62 -8.75
CA GLU A 60 36.14 3.58 -7.98
C GLU A 60 36.23 2.40 -7.01
N TYR A 61 35.21 1.52 -7.01
CA TYR A 61 35.16 0.36 -6.13
C TYR A 61 36.12 -0.73 -6.61
N THR A 62 36.90 -1.31 -5.70
CA THR A 62 37.88 -2.35 -6.06
C THR A 62 37.48 -3.74 -5.57
N ILE A 63 38.02 -4.77 -6.22
CA ILE A 63 37.75 -6.16 -5.84
C ILE A 63 38.24 -6.48 -4.42
N GLU A 64 39.32 -5.84 -3.96
CA GLU A 64 39.81 -5.95 -2.59
C GLU A 64 38.84 -5.32 -1.58
N GLN A 65 38.20 -4.20 -1.93
CA GLN A 65 37.15 -3.61 -1.10
C GLN A 65 35.93 -4.54 -1.02
N CYS A 66 35.53 -5.14 -2.15
CA CYS A 66 34.48 -6.15 -2.17
C CYS A 66 34.79 -7.34 -1.27
N GLN A 67 36.01 -7.85 -1.31
CA GLN A 67 36.43 -8.92 -0.41
C GLN A 67 36.37 -8.52 1.07
N GLN A 68 36.82 -7.31 1.43
CA GLN A 68 36.75 -6.80 2.79
C GLN A 68 35.31 -6.62 3.26
N ASP A 69 34.45 -6.10 2.38
CA ASP A 69 33.06 -5.84 2.72
C ASP A 69 32.26 -7.13 2.88
N LEU A 70 32.50 -8.14 2.05
CA LEU A 70 31.93 -9.48 2.25
C LEU A 70 32.42 -10.12 3.56
N ALA A 71 33.70 -9.96 3.91
CA ALA A 71 34.22 -10.47 5.18
C ALA A 71 33.55 -9.80 6.39
N ALA A 72 33.31 -8.49 6.33
CA ALA A 72 32.57 -7.76 7.35
C ALA A 72 31.14 -8.28 7.49
N LEU A 73 30.41 -8.43 6.37
CA LEU A 73 29.05 -8.96 6.33
C LEU A 73 28.96 -10.39 6.87
N VAL A 74 29.95 -11.24 6.61
CA VAL A 74 30.04 -12.58 7.21
C VAL A 74 30.27 -12.49 8.72
N SER A 75 31.16 -11.61 9.18
CA SER A 75 31.45 -11.44 10.62
C SER A 75 30.25 -10.95 11.43
N TRP A 76 29.35 -10.20 10.80
CA TRP A 76 28.08 -9.73 11.39
C TRP A 76 26.96 -10.75 11.31
N GLY A 77 27.15 -11.89 10.64
CA GLY A 77 26.13 -12.93 10.48
C GLY A 77 25.13 -12.65 9.35
N ASN A 78 25.43 -11.71 8.45
CA ASN A 78 24.56 -11.40 7.32
C ASN A 78 24.73 -12.37 6.15
N LEU A 79 25.96 -12.85 5.95
CA LEU A 79 26.31 -13.81 4.90
C LEU A 79 26.87 -15.09 5.49
N ASN A 80 26.43 -16.22 4.93
CA ASN A 80 27.00 -17.54 5.11
C ASN A 80 28.02 -17.79 4.00
N THR A 81 29.16 -18.39 4.34
CA THR A 81 30.19 -18.78 3.37
C THR A 81 30.33 -20.28 3.29
N ILE A 82 30.41 -20.82 2.08
CA ILE A 82 30.86 -22.19 1.84
C ILE A 82 32.09 -22.17 0.95
N GLN A 83 33.06 -23.03 1.26
CA GLN A 83 34.21 -23.22 0.40
C GLN A 83 33.83 -24.17 -0.73
N ASP A 84 33.95 -23.73 -1.98
CA ASP A 84 33.73 -24.59 -3.13
C ASP A 84 35.00 -25.41 -3.41
N THR A 85 34.95 -26.71 -3.13
CA THR A 85 36.04 -27.65 -3.41
C THR A 85 35.81 -28.43 -4.72
N GLY A 86 34.78 -28.07 -5.50
CA GLY A 86 34.16 -28.96 -6.49
C GLY A 86 34.66 -28.90 -7.93
N LYS A 87 35.37 -27.86 -8.38
CA LYS A 87 35.91 -27.79 -9.75
C LYS A 87 37.18 -26.96 -9.79
N VAL A 88 38.31 -27.65 -9.93
CA VAL A 88 39.60 -27.01 -10.15
C VAL A 88 40.17 -27.57 -11.44
N THR A 89 40.15 -26.76 -12.50
CA THR A 89 40.66 -27.16 -13.82
C THR A 89 42.10 -26.70 -14.04
N THR A 90 42.62 -25.79 -13.20
CA THR A 90 43.98 -25.25 -13.31
C THR A 90 44.66 -25.11 -11.94
N LEU A 91 45.99 -25.14 -11.91
CA LEU A 91 46.81 -25.08 -10.69
C LEU A 91 46.74 -23.71 -9.98
N GLU A 92 46.35 -22.66 -10.70
CA GLU A 92 46.08 -21.31 -10.16
C GLU A 92 44.72 -21.23 -9.48
N GLU A 93 43.68 -21.88 -10.03
CA GLU A 93 42.36 -22.03 -9.39
C GLU A 93 42.42 -22.86 -8.11
N PHE A 94 43.40 -23.77 -7.96
CA PHE A 94 43.60 -24.54 -6.73
C PHE A 94 44.12 -23.67 -5.57
N LYS A 95 44.95 -22.66 -5.89
CA LYS A 95 45.54 -21.76 -4.89
C LYS A 95 44.56 -20.68 -4.41
N ASN A 96 43.61 -20.28 -5.25
CA ASN A 96 42.57 -19.31 -4.90
C ASN A 96 41.33 -20.06 -4.38
N LYS A 97 41.18 -20.10 -3.06
CA LYS A 97 39.99 -20.66 -2.40
C LYS A 97 38.74 -19.89 -2.82
N LYS A 98 38.00 -20.38 -3.82
CA LYS A 98 36.74 -19.76 -4.26
C LYS A 98 35.67 -20.01 -3.19
N PHE A 99 35.28 -18.95 -2.49
CA PHE A 99 34.16 -18.98 -1.56
C PHE A 99 32.88 -18.60 -2.31
N ARG A 100 31.79 -19.27 -1.96
CA ARG A 100 30.44 -18.80 -2.29
C ARG A 100 29.78 -18.23 -1.06
N TYR A 101 28.99 -17.20 -1.28
CA TYR A 101 28.28 -16.45 -0.27
C TYR A 101 26.78 -16.62 -0.47
N GLN A 102 26.03 -16.65 0.64
CA GLN A 102 24.57 -16.74 0.66
C GLN A 102 24.03 -15.86 1.79
N LEU A 103 22.87 -15.23 1.63
CA LEU A 103 22.19 -14.54 2.74
C LEU A 103 21.85 -15.50 3.88
N SER A 104 22.09 -15.06 5.11
CA SER A 104 21.53 -15.71 6.29
C SER A 104 20.02 -15.47 6.38
N ALA A 105 19.30 -16.34 7.11
CA ALA A 105 17.87 -16.16 7.35
C ALA A 105 17.56 -14.82 8.05
N TYR A 106 18.45 -14.37 8.95
CA TYR A 106 18.35 -13.06 9.58
C TYR A 106 18.45 -11.93 8.56
N ALA A 107 19.44 -11.97 7.66
CA ALA A 107 19.62 -10.94 6.65
C ALA A 107 18.46 -10.88 5.65
N VAL A 108 17.83 -12.02 5.31
CA VAL A 108 16.62 -12.05 4.46
C VAL A 108 15.48 -11.27 5.12
N GLU A 109 15.20 -11.51 6.40
CA GLU A 109 14.10 -10.84 7.10
C GLU A 109 14.41 -9.36 7.39
N ILE A 110 15.66 -9.02 7.70
CA ILE A 110 16.10 -7.62 7.86
C ILE A 110 15.99 -6.87 6.53
N GLU A 111 16.44 -7.45 5.42
CA GLU A 111 16.37 -6.77 4.12
C GLU A 111 14.92 -6.63 3.64
N ARG A 112 14.05 -7.61 3.90
CA ARG A 112 12.61 -7.49 3.68
C ARG A 112 12.02 -6.32 4.48
N MET A 113 12.41 -6.16 5.75
CA MET A 113 12.01 -5.02 6.57
C MET A 113 12.53 -3.71 5.99
N VAL A 114 13.80 -3.63 5.58
CA VAL A 114 14.42 -2.43 5.00
C VAL A 114 13.69 -2.00 3.72
N ILE A 115 13.41 -2.93 2.81
CA ILE A 115 12.61 -2.70 1.60
C ILE A 115 11.23 -2.14 1.96
N ARG A 116 10.57 -2.74 2.95
CA ARG A 116 9.26 -2.27 3.41
C ARG A 116 9.33 -0.84 3.98
N LEU A 117 10.39 -0.51 4.72
CA LEU A 117 10.61 0.82 5.28
C LEU A 117 10.90 1.87 4.18
N GLU A 118 11.71 1.50 3.18
CA GLU A 118 11.97 2.35 1.99
C GLU A 118 10.68 2.63 1.21
N ASN A 119 9.81 1.63 1.11
CA ASN A 119 8.55 1.71 0.37
C ASN A 119 7.34 2.08 1.24
N LEU A 120 7.53 2.43 2.52
CA LEU A 120 6.43 2.65 3.47
C LEU A 120 5.49 3.80 3.04
N PHE A 121 5.95 4.67 2.15
CA PHE A 121 5.18 5.75 1.53
C PHE A 121 4.72 5.47 0.09
N VAL A 122 5.22 4.41 -0.53
CA VAL A 122 4.95 4.01 -1.93
C VAL A 122 3.99 2.82 -2.00
N GLU A 123 4.02 1.92 -1.01
CA GLU A 123 3.02 0.87 -0.87
C GLU A 123 1.65 1.53 -0.80
N SER A 124 0.86 1.23 -1.85
CA SER A 124 -0.50 1.72 -1.96
C SER A 124 -1.29 1.08 -0.83
N ASN A 125 -1.51 1.83 0.25
CA ASN A 125 -2.44 1.44 1.31
C ASN A 125 -3.82 1.35 0.65
N VAL A 126 -4.21 0.16 0.21
CA VAL A 126 -5.48 -0.09 -0.45
C VAL A 126 -6.40 -0.72 0.60
N LEU A 127 -7.47 -0.01 0.94
CA LEU A 127 -8.66 -0.61 1.50
C LEU A 127 -9.14 -1.71 0.56
N GLU A 128 -9.10 -2.96 1.00
CA GLU A 128 -9.51 -4.12 0.20
C GLU A 128 -10.91 -4.56 0.61
N PRO A 129 -11.98 -4.12 -0.08
CA PRO A 129 -13.35 -4.37 0.39
C PRO A 129 -13.73 -5.85 0.34
N SER A 130 -13.01 -6.64 -0.47
CA SER A 130 -13.16 -8.10 -0.59
C SER A 130 -12.77 -8.86 0.67
N LEU A 131 -11.87 -8.33 1.50
CA LEU A 131 -11.46 -8.97 2.77
C LEU A 131 -12.64 -9.14 3.71
N LEU A 132 -13.52 -8.14 3.80
CA LEU A 132 -14.74 -8.22 4.63
C LEU A 132 -15.65 -9.37 4.19
N GLY A 133 -15.79 -9.59 2.88
CA GLY A 133 -16.56 -10.70 2.34
C GLY A 133 -15.96 -12.07 2.67
N ARG A 134 -14.63 -12.18 2.63
CA ARG A 134 -13.89 -13.41 3.01
C ARG A 134 -13.98 -13.69 4.51
N ILE A 135 -13.78 -12.66 5.33
CA ILE A 135 -13.94 -12.76 6.79
C ILE A 135 -15.38 -13.20 7.12
N ARG A 136 -16.39 -12.58 6.49
CA ARG A 136 -17.78 -13.00 6.63
C ARG A 136 -17.96 -14.47 6.29
N TYR A 137 -17.43 -14.91 5.15
CA TYR A 137 -17.52 -16.32 4.75
C TYR A 137 -16.92 -17.25 5.82
N ASN A 138 -15.73 -16.94 6.34
CA ASN A 138 -15.07 -17.73 7.38
C ASN A 138 -15.84 -17.72 8.71
N ILE A 139 -16.32 -16.55 9.15
CA ILE A 139 -17.08 -16.38 10.40
C ILE A 139 -18.41 -17.13 10.35
N ILE A 140 -19.10 -17.19 9.21
CA ILE A 140 -20.33 -17.98 9.05
C ILE A 140 -20.08 -19.48 9.34
N GLN A 141 -18.87 -19.98 9.12
CA GLN A 141 -18.52 -21.38 9.35
C GLN A 141 -18.19 -21.71 10.82
N LEU A 142 -18.16 -20.74 11.73
CA LEU A 142 -17.73 -20.94 13.14
C LEU A 142 -18.36 -22.16 13.82
N ASP A 143 -19.68 -22.35 13.70
CA ASP A 143 -20.36 -23.46 14.37
C ASP A 143 -20.15 -24.81 13.64
N ASN A 144 -19.81 -24.79 12.36
CA ASN A 144 -19.64 -25.99 11.53
C ASN A 144 -18.20 -26.46 11.45
N ILE A 145 -17.21 -25.56 11.61
CA ILE A 145 -15.80 -25.88 11.44
C ILE A 145 -15.32 -26.92 12.47
N LEU A 146 -15.93 -26.96 13.66
CA LEU A 146 -15.67 -27.96 14.70
C LEU A 146 -15.98 -29.40 14.26
N LYS A 147 -16.72 -29.61 13.17
CA LYS A 147 -17.02 -30.94 12.61
C LYS A 147 -15.99 -31.39 11.57
N GLU A 148 -15.09 -30.51 11.16
CA GLU A 148 -14.06 -30.79 10.17
C GLU A 148 -12.79 -31.35 10.84
N PRO A 149 -11.89 -31.98 10.08
CA PRO A 149 -10.60 -32.43 10.59
C PRO A 149 -9.73 -31.28 11.12
N GLU A 150 -8.87 -31.56 12.11
CA GLU A 150 -8.01 -30.55 12.78
C GLU A 150 -7.19 -29.72 11.78
N GLU A 151 -6.65 -30.33 10.73
CA GLU A 151 -5.89 -29.64 9.67
C GLU A 151 -6.72 -28.56 8.95
N LYS A 152 -8.01 -28.83 8.71
CA LYS A 152 -8.92 -27.85 8.10
C LYS A 152 -9.28 -26.73 9.07
N ILE A 153 -9.48 -27.05 10.35
CA ILE A 153 -9.73 -26.06 11.40
C ILE A 153 -8.53 -25.10 11.49
N TYR A 154 -7.31 -25.63 11.46
CA TYR A 154 -6.09 -24.83 11.47
C TYR A 154 -5.97 -23.95 10.22
N SER A 155 -6.18 -24.49 9.02
CA SER A 155 -6.14 -23.69 7.78
C SER A 155 -7.18 -22.58 7.79
N TRP A 156 -8.42 -22.89 8.20
CA TRP A 156 -9.48 -21.89 8.34
C TRP A 156 -9.10 -20.77 9.30
N TRP A 157 -8.53 -21.12 10.46
CA TRP A 157 -8.09 -20.13 11.45
C TRP A 157 -6.99 -19.24 10.88
N ARG A 158 -5.96 -19.84 10.26
CA ARG A 158 -4.86 -19.10 9.63
C ARG A 158 -5.38 -18.12 8.58
N ASP A 159 -6.32 -18.56 7.75
CA ASP A 159 -6.85 -17.74 6.66
C ASP A 159 -7.73 -16.60 7.20
N LEU A 160 -8.62 -16.88 8.17
CA LEU A 160 -9.40 -15.85 8.88
C LEU A 160 -8.50 -14.81 9.54
N ASN A 161 -7.45 -15.26 10.22
CA ASN A 161 -6.53 -14.41 10.94
C ASN A 161 -5.70 -13.53 10.00
N SER A 162 -5.19 -14.12 8.92
CA SER A 162 -4.46 -13.38 7.87
C SER A 162 -5.34 -12.31 7.22
N ASP A 163 -6.57 -12.66 6.85
CA ASP A 163 -7.52 -11.70 6.26
C ASP A 163 -7.87 -10.57 7.24
N PHE A 164 -8.03 -10.87 8.53
CA PHE A 164 -8.31 -9.87 9.56
C PHE A 164 -7.11 -8.96 9.84
N ILE A 165 -5.90 -9.51 9.96
CA ILE A 165 -4.67 -8.71 10.14
C ILE A 165 -4.50 -7.74 8.98
N ARG A 166 -4.66 -8.22 7.74
CA ARG A 166 -4.57 -7.39 6.54
C ARG A 166 -5.64 -6.30 6.52
N LEU A 167 -6.89 -6.63 6.85
CA LEU A 167 -7.97 -5.63 6.96
C LEU A 167 -7.61 -4.54 7.97
N ASN A 168 -7.17 -4.95 9.17
CA ASN A 168 -6.89 -4.03 10.27
C ASN A 168 -5.67 -3.14 9.96
N GLN A 169 -4.58 -3.71 9.42
CA GLN A 169 -3.39 -2.96 9.02
C GLN A 169 -3.70 -2.00 7.86
N ASN A 170 -4.30 -2.49 6.77
CA ASN A 170 -4.58 -1.67 5.59
C ASN A 170 -5.45 -0.47 5.94
N TYR A 171 -6.47 -0.64 6.78
CA TYR A 171 -7.31 0.49 7.20
C TYR A 171 -6.52 1.49 8.06
N GLN A 172 -5.78 1.04 9.07
CA GLN A 172 -5.02 1.92 9.96
C GLN A 172 -3.98 2.73 9.19
N ASP A 173 -3.24 2.07 8.29
CA ASP A 173 -2.21 2.71 7.48
C ASP A 173 -2.83 3.66 6.44
N TYR A 174 -3.97 3.29 5.84
CA TYR A 174 -4.68 4.17 4.92
C TYR A 174 -5.23 5.42 5.60
N MET A 175 -5.83 5.28 6.78
CA MET A 175 -6.33 6.43 7.56
C MET A 175 -5.21 7.34 8.03
N ARG A 176 -4.04 6.78 8.39
CA ARG A 176 -2.85 7.58 8.69
C ARG A 176 -2.42 8.41 7.48
N THR A 177 -2.41 7.81 6.28
CA THR A 177 -2.06 8.51 5.04
C THR A 177 -3.05 9.63 4.72
N LEU A 178 -4.36 9.35 4.78
CA LEU A 178 -5.39 10.34 4.45
C LEU A 178 -5.46 11.51 5.43
N ASN A 179 -5.17 11.27 6.70
CA ASN A 179 -5.12 12.32 7.73
C ASN A 179 -3.76 13.05 7.79
N SER A 180 -2.80 12.69 6.94
CA SER A 180 -1.49 13.35 6.93
C SER A 180 -1.59 14.79 6.41
N VAL A 181 -0.70 15.66 6.93
CA VAL A 181 -0.57 17.05 6.46
C VAL A 181 -0.32 17.11 4.95
N LYS A 182 0.50 16.19 4.43
CA LYS A 182 0.80 16.10 3.00
C LYS A 182 -0.46 15.81 2.17
N ALA A 183 -1.28 14.84 2.60
CA ALA A 183 -2.53 14.54 1.93
C ALA A 183 -3.50 15.73 1.99
N GLU A 184 -3.57 16.41 3.14
CA GLU A 184 -4.40 17.61 3.30
C GLU A 184 -3.97 18.77 2.39
N GLU A 185 -2.67 19.03 2.25
CA GLU A 185 -2.16 20.04 1.32
C GLU A 185 -2.45 19.66 -0.14
N MET A 186 -2.28 18.38 -0.52
CA MET A 186 -2.64 17.89 -1.85
C MET A 186 -4.13 18.08 -2.16
N MET A 187 -5.03 17.84 -1.20
CA MET A 187 -6.47 18.02 -1.38
C MET A 187 -6.89 19.47 -1.66
N LYS A 188 -6.02 20.45 -1.38
CA LYS A 188 -6.27 21.88 -1.63
C LYS A 188 -5.88 22.34 -3.04
N THR A 189 -5.26 21.48 -3.84
CA THR A 189 -4.75 21.86 -5.17
C THR A 189 -5.73 21.53 -6.29
N ARG A 190 -5.58 22.17 -7.46
CA ARG A 190 -6.47 21.94 -8.62
C ARG A 190 -6.27 20.56 -9.22
N GLU A 191 -5.05 20.04 -9.16
CA GLU A 191 -4.67 18.70 -9.65
C GLU A 191 -5.52 17.62 -8.96
N PHE A 192 -5.89 17.83 -7.70
CA PHE A 192 -6.74 16.91 -6.95
C PHE A 192 -8.17 16.78 -7.53
N LEU A 193 -8.70 17.81 -8.21
CA LEU A 193 -10.05 17.74 -8.79
C LEU A 193 -10.20 16.63 -9.83
N ALA A 194 -9.13 16.28 -10.54
CA ALA A 194 -9.13 15.19 -11.51
C ALA A 194 -9.23 13.79 -10.85
N PHE A 195 -8.74 13.65 -9.62
CA PHE A 195 -8.66 12.38 -8.91
C PHE A 195 -9.74 12.21 -7.81
N LYS A 196 -10.43 13.30 -7.43
CA LYS A 196 -11.38 13.29 -6.32
C LYS A 196 -12.50 12.27 -6.49
N ASP A 197 -13.03 12.12 -7.72
CA ASP A 197 -14.21 11.28 -7.95
C ASP A 197 -13.85 9.80 -7.82
N ASN A 198 -12.68 9.40 -8.34
CA ASN A 198 -12.13 8.06 -8.15
C ASN A 198 -11.90 7.77 -6.66
N LEU A 199 -11.34 8.73 -5.91
CA LEU A 199 -11.10 8.56 -4.48
C LEU A 199 -12.42 8.45 -3.68
N ILE A 200 -13.41 9.29 -3.98
CA ILE A 200 -14.73 9.25 -3.32
C ILE A 200 -15.44 7.93 -3.66
N GLU A 201 -15.44 7.51 -4.92
CA GLU A 201 -16.06 6.25 -5.34
C GLU A 201 -15.41 5.06 -4.63
N TYR A 202 -14.07 5.06 -4.57
CA TYR A 202 -13.31 4.06 -3.85
C TYR A 202 -13.67 3.99 -2.37
N LEU A 203 -13.69 5.11 -1.65
CA LEU A 203 -14.10 5.18 -0.24
C LEU A 203 -15.55 4.70 -0.05
N ARG A 204 -16.45 5.11 -0.93
CA ARG A 204 -17.86 4.66 -0.90
C ARG A 204 -17.98 3.16 -1.12
N SER A 205 -17.16 2.57 -1.99
CA SER A 205 -17.15 1.12 -2.22
C SER A 205 -16.75 0.35 -0.96
N PHE A 206 -15.77 0.87 -0.22
CA PHE A 206 -15.34 0.30 1.07
C PHE A 206 -16.41 0.44 2.14
N VAL A 207 -16.99 1.63 2.29
CA VAL A 207 -18.11 1.90 3.21
C VAL A 207 -19.30 0.97 2.94
N LYS A 208 -19.65 0.79 1.67
CA LYS A 208 -20.70 -0.14 1.25
C LYS A 208 -20.37 -1.58 1.65
N SER A 209 -19.12 -2.01 1.46
CA SER A 209 -18.69 -3.35 1.89
C SER A 209 -18.77 -3.52 3.41
N LEU A 210 -18.39 -2.50 4.20
CA LEU A 210 -18.56 -2.52 5.65
C LEU A 210 -20.02 -2.75 6.04
N GLN A 211 -20.93 -1.91 5.52
CA GLN A 211 -22.36 -2.02 5.79
C GLN A 211 -22.94 -3.39 5.42
N GLN A 212 -22.44 -4.01 4.35
CA GLN A 212 -22.93 -5.30 3.87
C GLN A 212 -22.41 -6.51 4.67
N ASN A 213 -21.33 -6.36 5.44
CA ASN A 213 -20.64 -7.48 6.07
C ASN A 213 -20.59 -7.39 7.59
N VAL A 214 -20.39 -6.21 8.17
CA VAL A 214 -20.12 -6.04 9.61
C VAL A 214 -21.25 -6.57 10.48
N ASP A 215 -22.50 -6.22 10.18
CA ASP A 215 -23.65 -6.67 10.99
C ASP A 215 -23.83 -8.20 10.93
N ILE A 216 -23.59 -8.79 9.75
CA ILE A 216 -23.68 -10.25 9.55
C ILE A 216 -22.55 -10.93 10.33
N ILE A 217 -21.32 -10.44 10.23
CA ILE A 217 -20.17 -10.96 10.98
C ILE A 217 -20.46 -10.88 12.48
N GLY A 218 -20.88 -9.72 12.97
CA GLY A 218 -21.20 -9.51 14.38
C GLY A 218 -22.33 -10.41 14.88
N TYR A 219 -23.35 -10.68 14.06
CA TYR A 219 -24.40 -11.64 14.39
C TYR A 219 -23.85 -13.06 14.58
N TYR A 220 -23.03 -13.55 13.65
CA TYR A 220 -22.48 -14.92 13.74
C TYR A 220 -21.47 -15.06 14.89
N ILE A 221 -20.66 -14.03 15.16
CA ILE A 221 -19.78 -14.01 16.34
C ILE A 221 -20.61 -14.13 17.63
N LYS A 222 -21.66 -13.31 17.79
CA LYS A 222 -22.54 -13.35 18.99
C LYS A 222 -23.35 -14.63 19.12
N LYS A 223 -23.63 -15.29 17.99
CA LYS A 223 -24.40 -16.54 17.96
C LYS A 223 -23.58 -17.73 18.45
N SER A 224 -22.28 -17.75 18.17
CA SER A 224 -21.38 -18.81 18.64
C SER A 224 -21.18 -18.71 20.16
N THR A 225 -21.06 -19.87 20.82
CA THR A 225 -20.86 -19.93 22.27
C THR A 225 -19.38 -19.81 22.65
N ASP A 226 -19.09 -19.24 23.81
CA ASP A 226 -17.72 -19.15 24.36
C ASP A 226 -17.03 -20.53 24.44
N GLU A 227 -17.82 -21.58 24.70
CA GLU A 227 -17.35 -22.97 24.71
C GLU A 227 -16.89 -23.43 23.32
N ASN A 228 -17.66 -23.14 22.26
CA ASN A 228 -17.28 -23.49 20.89
C ASN A 228 -15.97 -22.78 20.49
N ILE A 229 -15.86 -21.48 20.78
CA ILE A 229 -14.65 -20.72 20.50
C ILE A 229 -13.47 -21.30 21.28
N SER A 230 -13.64 -21.58 22.58
CA SER A 230 -12.59 -22.17 23.42
C SER A 230 -12.12 -23.52 22.87
N ASN A 231 -13.04 -24.36 22.38
CA ASN A 231 -12.71 -25.63 21.76
C ASN A 231 -11.90 -25.47 20.46
N ILE A 232 -12.30 -24.53 19.59
CA ILE A 232 -11.55 -24.20 18.37
C ILE A 232 -10.12 -23.78 18.72
N LEU A 233 -9.96 -22.85 19.67
CA LEU A 233 -8.65 -22.34 20.07
C LEU A 233 -7.77 -23.43 20.70
N ASN A 234 -8.34 -24.36 21.47
CA ASN A 234 -7.60 -25.49 22.05
C ASN A 234 -7.13 -26.50 20.98
N ILE A 235 -7.93 -26.71 19.91
CA ILE A 235 -7.52 -27.55 18.77
C ILE A 235 -6.34 -26.89 18.04
N ILE A 236 -6.42 -25.60 17.78
CA ILE A 236 -5.34 -24.83 17.14
C ILE A 236 -4.07 -24.86 17.99
N LEU A 237 -4.20 -24.67 19.31
CA LEU A 237 -3.09 -24.76 20.26
C LEU A 237 -2.41 -26.14 20.19
N SER A 238 -3.20 -27.21 20.23
CA SER A 238 -2.69 -28.59 20.13
C SER A 238 -1.93 -28.81 18.81
N TYR A 239 -2.45 -28.28 17.70
CA TYR A 239 -1.80 -28.35 16.39
C TYR A 239 -0.48 -27.58 16.37
N GLU A 240 -0.43 -26.35 16.88
CA GLU A 240 0.81 -25.55 16.95
C GLU A 240 1.87 -26.22 17.84
N MET A 241 1.47 -26.86 18.93
CA MET A 241 2.36 -27.63 19.81
C MET A 241 2.90 -28.92 19.18
N SER A 242 2.12 -29.54 18.27
CA SER A 242 2.50 -30.78 17.59
C SER A 242 3.54 -30.59 16.48
N ASN A 243 3.70 -29.36 16.00
CA ASN A 243 4.67 -29.04 14.96
C ASN A 243 6.10 -29.05 15.53
N PRO A 244 6.98 -29.95 15.06
CA PRO A 244 8.34 -30.04 15.59
C PRO A 244 9.14 -28.79 15.21
N ASN A 245 9.42 -27.93 16.20
CA ASN A 245 10.27 -26.77 16.06
C ASN A 245 11.68 -27.12 16.56
N MET A 246 12.69 -27.10 15.69
CA MET A 246 14.05 -27.54 16.06
C MET A 246 14.82 -26.54 16.94
N ASP A 247 14.39 -25.27 16.99
CA ASP A 247 15.17 -24.17 17.56
C ASP A 247 14.69 -23.67 18.94
N ALA A 248 13.51 -24.08 19.41
CA ALA A 248 12.97 -23.71 20.73
C ALA A 248 11.81 -24.62 21.16
N GLU A 249 11.72 -24.92 22.47
CA GLU A 249 10.50 -25.47 23.05
C GLU A 249 9.38 -24.42 22.99
N PRO A 250 8.21 -24.75 22.41
CA PRO A 250 7.07 -23.84 22.36
C PRO A 250 6.49 -23.60 23.77
N ASP A 251 6.35 -22.33 24.15
CA ASP A 251 5.67 -21.94 25.39
C ASP A 251 4.15 -21.94 25.15
N GLU A 252 3.49 -23.03 25.57
CA GLU A 252 2.05 -23.25 25.43
C GLU A 252 1.24 -22.06 25.98
N LYS A 253 1.68 -21.46 27.09
CA LYS A 253 0.96 -20.36 27.73
C LYS A 253 1.00 -19.10 26.87
N LEU A 254 2.17 -18.76 26.33
CA LEU A 254 2.32 -17.60 25.43
C LEU A 254 1.53 -17.78 24.14
N ILE A 255 1.52 -18.99 23.56
CA ILE A 255 0.75 -19.29 22.35
C ILE A 255 -0.75 -19.14 22.64
N LYS A 256 -1.23 -19.72 23.74
CA LYS A 256 -2.63 -19.63 24.14
C LYS A 256 -3.08 -18.19 24.38
N GLU A 257 -2.28 -17.39 25.09
CA GLU A 257 -2.54 -15.96 25.29
C GLU A 257 -2.61 -15.20 23.96
N CYS A 258 -1.73 -15.53 23.00
CA CYS A 258 -1.72 -14.95 21.67
C CYS A 258 -2.98 -15.32 20.87
N LEU A 259 -3.39 -16.59 20.88
CA LEU A 259 -4.59 -17.08 20.18
C LEU A 259 -5.86 -16.41 20.72
N ILE A 260 -6.01 -16.35 22.05
CA ILE A 260 -7.13 -15.66 22.71
C ILE A 260 -7.11 -14.17 22.36
N GLY A 261 -5.96 -13.51 22.45
CA GLY A 261 -5.84 -12.09 22.11
C GLY A 261 -6.21 -11.77 20.66
N LYS A 262 -5.88 -12.65 19.72
CA LYS A 262 -6.28 -12.50 18.30
C LYS A 262 -7.78 -12.65 18.12
N TRP A 263 -8.42 -13.62 18.78
CA TRP A 263 -9.87 -13.76 18.74
C TRP A 263 -10.59 -12.55 19.37
N ASP A 264 -10.15 -12.14 20.56
CA ASP A 264 -10.66 -10.96 21.25
C ASP A 264 -10.57 -9.70 20.38
N SER A 265 -9.49 -9.56 19.60
CA SER A 265 -9.32 -8.46 18.65
C SER A 265 -10.36 -8.50 17.52
N ILE A 266 -10.68 -9.70 17.00
CA ILE A 266 -11.73 -9.88 15.99
C ILE A 266 -13.09 -9.50 16.59
N GLU A 267 -13.41 -10.02 17.78
CA GLU A 267 -14.65 -9.72 18.48
C GLU A 267 -14.81 -8.21 18.75
N GLU A 268 -13.80 -7.55 19.33
CA GLU A 268 -13.82 -6.12 19.62
C GLU A 268 -13.99 -5.28 18.34
N TRP A 269 -13.41 -5.72 17.22
CA TRP A 269 -13.49 -4.99 15.96
C TRP A 269 -14.91 -4.98 15.39
N PHE A 270 -15.62 -6.12 15.40
CA PHE A 270 -16.94 -6.27 14.78
C PHE A 270 -18.12 -6.08 15.73
N VAL A 271 -17.98 -6.44 17.01
CA VAL A 271 -19.05 -6.44 18.01
C VAL A 271 -18.89 -5.32 19.03
N GLY A 272 -17.64 -4.97 19.37
CA GLY A 272 -17.31 -4.12 20.51
C GLY A 272 -17.30 -4.92 21.82
N LYS A 273 -16.60 -4.41 22.83
CA LYS A 273 -16.44 -5.09 24.14
C LYS A 273 -16.62 -4.09 25.29
N ASN A 274 -17.22 -4.53 26.39
CA ASN A 274 -17.35 -3.74 27.63
C ASN A 274 -18.01 -2.36 27.46
N GLY A 275 -19.07 -2.27 26.64
CA GLY A 275 -19.78 -1.02 26.40
C GLY A 275 -19.05 -0.01 25.49
N LYS A 276 -17.89 -0.39 24.93
CA LYS A 276 -17.25 0.35 23.85
C LYS A 276 -17.89 0.00 22.51
N GLU A 277 -18.00 0.99 21.64
CA GLU A 277 -18.43 0.80 20.26
C GLU A 277 -17.41 -0.06 19.48
N ALA A 278 -17.94 -0.86 18.56
CA ALA A 278 -17.15 -1.67 17.63
C ALA A 278 -16.22 -0.78 16.80
N GLU A 279 -14.99 -1.23 16.56
CA GLU A 279 -14.01 -0.48 15.75
C GLU A 279 -14.53 -0.28 14.32
N ALA A 280 -15.29 -1.23 13.77
CA ALA A 280 -15.97 -1.12 12.49
C ALA A 280 -16.88 0.12 12.38
N GLY A 281 -17.54 0.51 13.47
CA GLY A 281 -18.38 1.71 13.53
C GLY A 281 -17.54 2.98 13.42
N LYS A 282 -16.43 3.05 14.16
CA LYS A 282 -15.50 4.18 14.08
C LYS A 282 -14.89 4.31 12.68
N VAL A 283 -14.50 3.18 12.09
CA VAL A 283 -14.01 3.08 10.70
C VAL A 283 -15.02 3.68 9.72
N PHE A 284 -16.29 3.31 9.87
CA PHE A 284 -17.37 3.82 9.04
C PHE A 284 -17.52 5.34 9.16
N ASP A 285 -17.52 5.87 10.39
CA ASP A 285 -17.69 7.29 10.64
C ASP A 285 -16.50 8.13 10.14
N ILE A 286 -15.28 7.70 10.44
CA ILE A 286 -14.04 8.34 9.98
C ILE A 286 -14.02 8.39 8.45
N THR A 287 -14.38 7.30 7.78
CA THR A 287 -14.38 7.25 6.32
C THR A 287 -15.40 8.23 5.72
N ASN A 288 -16.60 8.32 6.30
CA ASN A 288 -17.62 9.29 5.88
C ASN A 288 -17.18 10.73 6.11
N ASP A 289 -16.50 11.02 7.22
CA ASP A 289 -15.93 12.33 7.50
C ASP A 289 -14.87 12.73 6.48
N ILE A 290 -14.04 11.79 6.04
CA ILE A 290 -13.05 12.05 4.99
C ILE A 290 -13.74 12.35 3.66
N ILE A 291 -14.78 11.59 3.26
CA ILE A 291 -15.56 11.88 2.05
C ILE A 291 -16.16 13.29 2.13
N ARG A 292 -16.71 13.68 3.29
CA ARG A 292 -17.23 15.04 3.53
C ARG A 292 -16.13 16.10 3.41
N LYS A 293 -14.95 15.86 3.99
CA LYS A 293 -13.79 16.76 3.95
C LYS A 293 -13.30 16.98 2.51
N ILE A 294 -13.14 15.90 1.74
CA ILE A 294 -12.76 15.93 0.32
C ILE A 294 -13.77 16.75 -0.49
N THR A 295 -15.07 16.51 -0.28
CA THR A 295 -16.13 17.23 -1.01
C THR A 295 -16.09 18.73 -0.72
N ARG A 296 -15.89 19.12 0.55
CA ARG A 296 -15.76 20.53 0.95
C ARG A 296 -14.55 21.21 0.30
N TYR A 297 -13.40 20.52 0.23
CA TYR A 297 -12.22 21.07 -0.44
C TYR A 297 -12.47 21.27 -1.94
N ALA A 298 -13.08 20.29 -2.61
CA ALA A 298 -13.42 20.41 -4.02
C ALA A 298 -14.35 21.60 -4.29
N THR A 299 -15.39 21.79 -3.47
CA THR A 299 -16.29 22.96 -3.55
C THR A 299 -15.51 24.27 -3.38
N ARG A 300 -14.65 24.36 -2.37
CA ARG A 300 -13.84 25.57 -2.12
C ARG A 300 -12.90 25.90 -3.27
N ILE A 301 -12.25 24.91 -3.89
CA ILE A 301 -11.38 25.13 -5.05
C ILE A 301 -12.19 25.64 -6.25
N SER A 302 -13.37 25.07 -6.47
CA SER A 302 -14.29 25.51 -7.53
C SER A 302 -14.77 26.95 -7.29
N GLU A 303 -15.15 27.28 -6.06
CA GLU A 303 -15.53 28.64 -5.65
C GLU A 303 -14.38 29.63 -5.81
N MET A 304 -13.15 29.28 -5.40
CA MET A 304 -11.98 30.13 -5.59
C MET A 304 -11.65 30.35 -7.08
N SER A 305 -11.86 29.34 -7.93
CA SER A 305 -11.73 29.49 -9.38
C SER A 305 -12.78 30.44 -9.96
N ASN A 306 -13.98 30.49 -9.39
CA ASN A 306 -15.07 31.38 -9.80
C ASN A 306 -15.01 32.77 -9.15
N ALA A 307 -14.36 32.91 -7.99
CA ALA A 307 -14.19 34.16 -7.26
C ALA A 307 -13.12 35.09 -7.87
N GLY A 308 -12.30 34.58 -8.79
CA GLY A 308 -11.32 35.38 -9.54
C GLY A 308 -11.93 36.24 -10.65
N ALA A 309 -13.19 36.03 -11.04
CA ALA A 309 -13.86 36.85 -12.04
C ALA A 309 -14.42 38.12 -11.40
N ASN A 310 -13.55 39.08 -11.07
CA ASN A 310 -13.99 40.43 -10.78
C ASN A 310 -14.48 41.07 -12.08
N ARG A 311 -15.75 40.84 -12.43
CA ARG A 311 -16.37 41.35 -13.66
C ARG A 311 -16.11 42.84 -13.86
N ARG A 312 -16.04 43.62 -12.77
CA ARG A 312 -15.70 45.05 -12.84
C ARG A 312 -14.30 45.29 -13.38
N GLU A 313 -13.31 44.53 -12.92
CA GLU A 313 -11.92 44.62 -13.35
C GLU A 313 -11.72 44.05 -14.76
N GLU A 314 -12.45 42.98 -15.11
CA GLU A 314 -12.51 42.44 -16.48
C GLU A 314 -13.09 43.47 -17.45
N TYR A 315 -14.25 44.07 -17.14
CA TYR A 315 -14.83 45.15 -17.95
C TYR A 315 -13.91 46.37 -18.00
N TYR A 316 -13.24 46.72 -16.90
CA TYR A 316 -12.28 47.81 -16.88
C TYR A 316 -11.08 47.54 -17.79
N LYS A 317 -10.55 46.30 -17.79
CA LYS A 317 -9.45 45.88 -18.67
C LYS A 317 -9.89 45.86 -20.13
N VAL A 318 -11.08 45.37 -20.44
CA VAL A 318 -11.68 45.45 -21.77
C VAL A 318 -11.80 46.91 -22.22
N ALA A 319 -12.29 47.80 -21.36
CA ALA A 319 -12.38 49.23 -21.65
C ALA A 319 -11.00 49.87 -21.89
N GLN A 320 -9.98 49.51 -21.10
CA GLN A 320 -8.60 49.94 -21.33
C GLN A 320 -8.04 49.45 -22.67
N MET A 321 -8.38 48.23 -23.09
CA MET A 321 -7.98 47.70 -24.40
C MET A 321 -8.65 48.48 -25.55
N PHE A 322 -9.95 48.76 -25.44
CA PHE A 322 -10.65 49.61 -26.42
C PHE A 322 -10.08 51.03 -26.48
N ASN A 323 -9.71 51.61 -25.33
CA ASN A 323 -9.10 52.95 -25.27
C ASN A 323 -7.71 53.02 -25.94
N LYS A 324 -7.03 51.87 -26.13
CA LYS A 324 -5.73 51.79 -26.81
C LYS A 324 -5.83 51.51 -28.30
N CYS A 325 -7.03 51.23 -28.83
CA CYS A 325 -7.23 51.07 -30.27
C CYS A 325 -7.01 52.41 -30.98
N SER A 326 -6.15 52.43 -32.00
CA SER A 326 -5.80 53.64 -32.73
C SER A 326 -6.80 53.96 -33.85
N THR A 327 -7.58 52.95 -34.28
CA THR A 327 -8.58 53.08 -35.34
C THR A 327 -9.87 52.37 -34.99
N ILE A 328 -10.98 52.80 -35.60
CA ILE A 328 -12.29 52.15 -35.42
C ILE A 328 -12.31 50.70 -35.91
N ASN A 329 -11.48 50.37 -36.90
CA ASN A 329 -11.35 49.01 -37.42
C ASN A 329 -10.67 48.08 -36.39
N GLU A 330 -9.65 48.55 -35.68
CA GLU A 330 -9.05 47.81 -34.56
C GLU A 330 -10.06 47.57 -33.44
N ALA A 331 -10.87 48.58 -33.09
CA ALA A 331 -11.93 48.44 -32.10
C ALA A 331 -12.97 47.41 -32.54
N HIS A 332 -13.38 47.39 -33.82
CA HIS A 332 -14.32 46.38 -34.35
C HIS A 332 -13.72 44.97 -34.29
N ARG A 333 -12.45 44.79 -34.64
CA ARG A 333 -11.77 43.48 -34.54
C ARG A 333 -11.68 43.01 -33.09
N LEU A 334 -11.32 43.89 -32.17
CA LEU A 334 -11.30 43.58 -30.74
C LEU A 334 -12.70 43.23 -30.22
N SER A 335 -13.73 43.97 -30.63
CA SER A 335 -15.12 43.68 -30.30
C SER A 335 -15.56 42.30 -30.78
N ALA A 336 -15.17 41.90 -31.99
CA ALA A 336 -15.45 40.57 -32.50
C ALA A 336 -14.72 39.47 -31.71
N SER A 337 -13.51 39.72 -31.20
CA SER A 337 -12.80 38.76 -30.34
C SER A 337 -13.35 38.66 -28.93
N VAL A 338 -13.84 39.78 -28.36
CA VAL A 338 -14.34 39.83 -26.97
C VAL A 338 -15.81 39.43 -26.87
N PHE A 339 -16.64 39.82 -27.85
CA PHE A 339 -18.09 39.64 -27.84
C PHE A 339 -18.62 38.76 -28.98
N GLY A 340 -17.77 38.39 -29.93
CA GLY A 340 -18.17 37.50 -31.03
C GLY A 340 -18.24 36.05 -30.58
N VAL A 341 -19.03 35.27 -31.31
CA VAL A 341 -19.18 33.83 -31.06
C VAL A 341 -17.93 33.11 -31.57
N CYS A 342 -17.16 32.48 -30.69
CA CYS A 342 -15.92 31.78 -31.07
C CYS A 342 -16.14 30.57 -31.99
N SER A 343 -17.37 30.05 -32.10
CA SER A 343 -17.68 28.87 -32.91
C SER A 343 -19.10 28.96 -33.48
N THR A 344 -19.23 28.98 -34.80
CA THR A 344 -20.53 28.75 -35.46
C THR A 344 -20.84 27.25 -35.41
N LEU A 345 -21.85 26.85 -34.64
CA LEU A 345 -22.39 25.49 -34.70
C LEU A 345 -23.23 25.37 -35.98
N HIS A 346 -22.75 24.62 -36.96
CA HIS A 346 -23.54 24.26 -38.13
C HIS A 346 -24.42 23.06 -37.79
N LEU A 347 -25.72 23.29 -37.64
CA LEU A 347 -26.71 22.21 -37.58
C LEU A 347 -27.01 21.75 -39.01
N LYS A 348 -26.58 20.54 -39.35
CA LYS A 348 -26.97 19.85 -40.59
C LYS A 348 -27.96 18.75 -40.23
N GLY A 349 -29.23 18.97 -40.51
CA GLY A 349 -30.27 17.94 -40.49
C GLY A 349 -30.64 17.53 -41.91
N ALA A 350 -31.11 16.30 -42.10
CA ALA A 350 -31.79 15.88 -43.33
C ALA A 350 -33.21 16.44 -43.33
N ILE A 351 -33.32 17.76 -43.43
CA ILE A 351 -34.61 18.44 -43.61
C ILE A 351 -34.70 18.68 -45.11
N GLU A 352 -35.46 17.83 -45.81
CA GLU A 352 -35.86 18.14 -47.18
C GLU A 352 -36.77 19.36 -47.12
N ARG A 353 -36.28 20.48 -47.64
CA ARG A 353 -37.13 21.64 -47.90
C ARG A 353 -37.93 21.36 -49.17
N GLU A 354 -39.26 21.32 -49.05
CA GLU A 354 -40.13 21.12 -50.21
C GLU A 354 -40.18 22.35 -51.13
N THR A 355 -39.76 23.54 -50.68
CA THR A 355 -39.80 24.79 -51.46
C THR A 355 -38.61 25.72 -51.18
N GLU A 356 -38.11 26.42 -52.22
CA GLU A 356 -37.13 27.51 -52.10
C GLU A 356 -37.78 28.91 -52.25
N SER A 357 -39.11 29.00 -52.29
CA SER A 357 -39.81 30.27 -52.45
C SER A 357 -39.74 31.14 -51.18
N ILE A 358 -39.29 32.38 -51.33
CA ILE A 358 -39.17 33.36 -50.22
C ILE A 358 -40.56 33.89 -49.79
N ASN A 359 -41.62 33.56 -50.54
CA ASN A 359 -42.98 34.02 -50.29
C ASN A 359 -43.86 33.00 -49.55
N SER A 360 -43.34 31.81 -49.23
CA SER A 360 -44.07 30.79 -48.44
C SER A 360 -43.83 30.98 -46.93
N GLY A 361 -44.87 30.78 -46.13
CA GLY A 361 -44.80 30.88 -44.66
C GLY A 361 -44.33 29.57 -44.00
N VAL A 362 -43.74 29.66 -42.81
CA VAL A 362 -43.16 28.53 -42.03
C VAL A 362 -44.16 27.41 -41.67
N TYR A 363 -45.46 27.64 -41.86
CA TYR A 363 -46.52 26.64 -41.62
C TYR A 363 -47.03 25.96 -42.91
N GLU A 364 -46.47 26.29 -44.07
CA GLU A 364 -46.77 25.67 -45.37
C GLU A 364 -45.60 24.81 -45.89
N GLU A 365 -44.56 24.58 -45.07
CA GLU A 365 -43.46 23.60 -45.28
C GLU A 365 -43.63 22.37 -44.39
#